data_AF-A0A251QNK5-F1
#
_entry.id   AF-A0A251QNK5-F1
#
_cell.length_a   1.000
_cell.length_b   1.000
_cell.length_c   1.000
_cell.angle_alpha   90.00
_cell.angle_beta   90.00
_cell.angle_gamma   90.00
#
_symmetry.space_group_name_H-M   'P 1'
#
loop_
_entity.id
_entity.type
_entity.pdbx_description
1 polymer ?
#
loop_
_entity_poly.entity_id
_entity_poly.type
_entity_poly.pdbx_seq_one_letter_code
_entity_poly.pdbx_strand_id
1 'polypeptide(L)'
;MMLVVVQKEGQGLAEGISSSLEGNIISETLQVLPGKVLVPAVVDQVQGQALAALQVLKVIEAEVQPGDLCTRREYARWLVSASSALSRNSISKVYPAMYIENVTELAFDDITPEDPDFSSIQGLAEAGLISSRLSRNDMLSSLDEDESPFYFSPESPLSRQDLVSWKMALEKRNLPKADKEVLYQISGFIDTDKIHPDACPALVADLSGEQGIITLAFGYTRLFQPGKPVTKAQAAIALATGEYSDLVSEELARIEAESIAENAVDAHNALVAEVEKDVNASFQKDLSIEREKIDAVEKMAEEARHELERLRSEREEDNVALMKERAAVESEMEVLSRLRHEVEEQLESLLSNKVEISYEKERISKLRKEAENESQEIARLQYDLEVERKALSMARAWAEDEAKRAREQAKVLEEARDRWERQGIKVVVDNDLREEALAEVTWLDAGKQFSVEGTVSRAENLMDKLKAIATNIKGKSRDIIDKIIQKIALLVSNLREWIPQAGKEAGELKDAAISKASRSAQELQQSTLEFSLALKEGAKRVVEDCRGGVEKLTQKFKT
;
A
#
# COMPACT_ATOMS: atom_id res chain seq x y z
N MET A 1 -53.59 53.83 -20.47
CA MET A 1 -53.73 52.68 -19.56
C MET A 1 -54.38 53.22 -18.29
N MET A 2 -55.70 53.05 -18.16
CA MET A 2 -56.49 53.44 -16.99
C MET A 2 -56.14 52.52 -15.82
N LEU A 3 -56.06 53.05 -14.60
CA LEU A 3 -56.16 52.24 -13.40
C LEU A 3 -57.07 52.94 -12.38
N VAL A 4 -58.04 52.15 -11.96
CA VAL A 4 -59.27 52.46 -11.24
C VAL A 4 -59.01 52.48 -9.75
N VAL A 5 -59.60 53.46 -9.06
CA VAL A 5 -59.72 53.54 -7.61
C VAL A 5 -60.79 52.54 -7.15
N VAL A 6 -60.46 51.67 -6.19
CA VAL A 6 -61.44 50.91 -5.40
C VAL A 6 -61.32 51.34 -3.95
N GLN A 7 -62.37 52.00 -3.50
CA GLN A 7 -62.63 52.46 -2.14
C GLN A 7 -63.43 51.37 -1.42
N LYS A 8 -63.07 51.04 -0.18
CA LYS A 8 -63.92 50.21 0.68
C LYS A 8 -64.02 50.87 2.04
N GLU A 9 -65.20 51.43 2.28
CA GLU A 9 -65.65 51.99 3.55
C GLU A 9 -65.89 50.89 4.58
N GLY A 10 -65.58 51.21 5.84
CA GLY A 10 -66.10 50.55 7.02
C GLY A 10 -66.54 51.63 8.01
N GLN A 11 -67.84 51.92 8.02
CA GLN A 11 -68.51 52.67 9.08
C GLN A 11 -69.31 51.69 9.95
N GLY A 12 -69.38 51.98 11.25
CA GLY A 12 -70.61 51.71 12.00
C GLY A 12 -70.47 51.39 13.49
N LEU A 13 -71.04 52.31 14.29
CA LEU A 13 -71.83 52.11 15.52
C LEU A 13 -71.07 51.92 16.86
N ALA A 14 -71.49 52.49 18.00
CA ALA A 14 -72.58 53.39 18.35
C ALA A 14 -72.41 53.89 19.83
N GLU A 15 -72.91 55.11 20.06
CA GLU A 15 -73.71 55.60 21.20
C GLU A 15 -73.27 55.48 22.68
N GLY A 16 -73.44 56.61 23.42
CA GLY A 16 -73.85 56.57 24.83
C GLY A 16 -73.62 57.80 25.73
N ILE A 17 -74.60 58.73 25.80
CA ILE A 17 -75.11 59.48 26.99
C ILE A 17 -74.16 60.51 27.69
N SER A 18 -74.33 61.83 27.51
CA SER A 18 -75.21 62.85 28.15
C SER A 18 -74.84 63.38 29.56
N SER A 19 -74.32 64.62 29.56
CA SER A 19 -74.63 65.80 30.40
C SER A 19 -74.42 65.86 31.94
N SER A 20 -73.74 66.96 32.28
CA SER A 20 -73.89 67.92 33.41
C SER A 20 -73.17 67.66 34.73
N LEU A 21 -72.10 68.41 34.98
CA LEU A 21 -71.94 69.27 36.18
C LEU A 21 -70.83 70.31 35.94
N GLU A 22 -71.21 71.57 36.11
CA GLU A 22 -70.36 72.76 36.04
C GLU A 22 -69.34 72.83 37.19
N GLY A 23 -68.21 73.48 36.95
CA GLY A 23 -67.44 74.16 38.01
C GLY A 23 -65.99 73.73 38.21
N ASN A 24 -65.09 74.15 37.32
CA ASN A 24 -63.80 74.78 37.68
C ASN A 24 -63.04 75.18 36.41
N ILE A 25 -63.16 76.44 36.01
CA ILE A 25 -62.29 77.07 35.01
C ILE A 25 -61.27 77.88 35.80
N ILE A 26 -60.09 77.31 36.02
CA ILE A 26 -58.86 78.07 36.29
C ILE A 26 -57.82 77.50 35.34
N SER A 27 -57.34 78.37 34.46
CA SER A 27 -56.54 78.16 33.27
C SER A 27 -55.48 77.06 33.37
N GLU A 28 -55.74 75.92 32.71
CA GLU A 28 -54.66 75.13 32.12
C GLU A 28 -54.02 75.98 31.02
N THR A 29 -52.78 76.35 31.25
CA THR A 29 -51.85 76.96 30.30
C THR A 29 -51.97 76.21 28.97
N LEU A 30 -52.51 76.88 27.95
CA LEU A 30 -52.55 76.37 26.59
C LEU A 30 -51.11 76.13 26.13
N GLN A 31 -50.60 74.90 26.31
CA GLN A 31 -49.45 74.41 25.57
C GLN A 31 -49.87 74.39 24.10
N VAL A 32 -49.54 75.46 23.38
CA VAL A 32 -49.71 75.52 21.93
C VAL A 32 -48.76 74.48 21.36
N LEU A 33 -49.28 73.30 21.03
CA LEU A 33 -48.50 72.26 20.35
C LEU A 33 -47.88 72.87 19.08
N PRO A 34 -46.58 72.64 18.81
CA PRO A 34 -45.98 73.00 17.54
C PRO A 34 -46.83 72.39 16.41
N GLY A 35 -47.22 73.21 15.43
CA GLY A 35 -48.05 72.75 14.32
C GLY A 35 -47.49 71.46 13.71
N LYS A 36 -48.36 70.46 13.48
CA LYS A 36 -47.92 69.17 12.93
C LYS A 36 -47.35 69.38 11.52
N VAL A 37 -46.13 68.87 11.28
CA VAL A 37 -45.53 68.85 9.95
C VAL A 37 -46.34 67.89 9.07
N LEU A 38 -47.16 68.45 8.18
CA LEU A 38 -48.02 67.68 7.29
C LEU A 38 -47.27 67.16 6.05
N VAL A 39 -46.17 67.82 5.69
CA VAL A 39 -45.29 67.46 4.57
C VAL A 39 -43.86 67.45 5.10
N PRO A 40 -43.18 66.29 5.17
CA PRO A 40 -41.80 66.22 5.64
C PRO A 40 -40.88 67.14 4.84
N ALA A 41 -40.00 67.85 5.52
CA ALA A 41 -38.98 68.64 4.87
C ALA A 41 -37.99 67.72 4.15
N VAL A 42 -37.66 68.03 2.90
CA VAL A 42 -36.55 67.38 2.20
C VAL A 42 -35.26 67.89 2.82
N VAL A 43 -34.50 66.98 3.44
CA VAL A 43 -33.18 67.27 4.02
C VAL A 43 -32.16 67.11 2.92
N ASP A 44 -31.44 68.19 2.62
CA ASP A 44 -30.35 68.14 1.65
C ASP A 44 -29.15 67.34 2.20
N GLN A 45 -28.32 66.78 1.31
CA GLN A 45 -27.15 65.99 1.70
C GLN A 45 -26.21 66.77 2.62
N VAL A 46 -25.98 68.05 2.33
CA VAL A 46 -25.11 68.91 3.14
C VAL A 46 -25.70 69.14 4.54
N GLN A 47 -27.02 69.27 4.64
CA GLN A 47 -27.72 69.42 5.93
C GLN A 47 -27.62 68.15 6.78
N GLY A 48 -27.77 66.98 6.16
CA GLY A 48 -27.60 65.69 6.84
C GLY A 48 -26.17 65.48 7.32
N GLN A 49 -25.18 65.80 6.49
CA GLN A 49 -23.76 65.71 6.85
C GLN A 49 -23.39 66.64 8.00
N ALA A 50 -23.84 67.90 7.96
CA ALA A 50 -23.57 68.86 9.04
C ALA A 50 -24.17 68.40 10.38
N LEU A 51 -25.39 67.86 10.37
CA LEU A 51 -26.00 67.28 11.57
C LEU A 51 -25.17 66.10 12.11
N ALA A 52 -24.79 65.16 11.24
CA ALA A 52 -24.01 63.99 11.62
C ALA A 52 -22.65 64.37 12.23
N ALA A 53 -21.96 65.34 11.64
CA ALA A 53 -20.70 65.85 12.19
C ALA A 53 -20.87 66.46 13.58
N LEU A 54 -21.92 67.27 13.77
CA LEU A 54 -22.23 67.87 15.08
C LEU A 54 -22.65 66.83 16.13
N GLN A 55 -23.22 65.70 15.72
CA GLN A 55 -23.50 64.56 16.60
C GLN A 55 -22.23 63.85 17.04
N VAL A 56 -21.29 63.62 16.12
CA VAL A 56 -19.96 63.05 16.44
C VAL A 56 -19.18 63.97 17.39
N LEU A 57 -19.27 65.28 17.15
CA LEU A 57 -18.69 66.32 18.01
C LEU A 57 -19.42 66.51 19.34
N LYS A 58 -20.52 65.78 19.59
CA LYS A 58 -21.34 65.83 20.81
C LYS A 58 -21.95 67.21 21.09
N VAL A 59 -22.15 68.01 20.06
CA VAL A 59 -22.89 69.29 20.14
C VAL A 59 -24.39 69.03 20.10
N ILE A 60 -24.80 68.09 19.25
CA ILE A 60 -26.18 67.64 19.07
C ILE A 60 -26.30 66.19 19.52
N GLU A 61 -27.43 65.81 20.10
CA GLU A 61 -27.69 64.46 20.58
C GLU A 61 -27.81 63.46 19.40
N ALA A 62 -27.32 62.22 19.58
CA ALA A 62 -27.24 61.21 18.51
C ALA A 62 -28.61 60.80 17.93
N GLU A 63 -29.67 60.89 18.73
CA GLU A 63 -31.01 60.42 18.35
C GLU A 63 -31.84 61.45 17.57
N VAL A 64 -31.30 62.67 17.43
CA VAL A 64 -31.96 63.79 16.78
C VAL A 64 -32.18 63.52 15.29
N GLN A 65 -33.44 63.64 14.85
CA GLN A 65 -33.79 63.47 13.45
C GLN A 65 -33.69 64.81 12.69
N PRO A 66 -33.12 64.83 11.47
CA PRO A 66 -32.89 66.07 10.72
C PRO A 66 -34.19 66.78 10.27
N GLY A 67 -35.25 66.01 10.02
CA GLY A 67 -36.53 66.53 9.49
C GLY A 67 -37.45 67.17 10.53
N ASP A 68 -37.16 67.00 11.82
CA ASP A 68 -37.97 67.53 12.91
C ASP A 68 -37.83 69.05 13.02
N LEU A 69 -38.82 69.71 13.62
CA LEU A 69 -38.72 71.13 13.95
C LEU A 69 -37.77 71.33 15.13
N CYS A 70 -36.90 72.33 15.01
CA CYS A 70 -36.04 72.74 16.10
C CYS A 70 -36.82 73.66 17.04
N THR A 71 -36.83 73.35 18.33
CA THR A 71 -37.40 74.22 19.37
C THR A 71 -36.40 75.30 19.80
N ARG A 72 -36.90 76.38 20.39
CA ARG A 72 -36.02 77.44 20.92
C ARG A 72 -35.08 76.93 22.00
N ARG A 73 -35.53 76.02 22.87
CA ARG A 73 -34.68 75.44 23.93
C ARG A 73 -33.58 74.53 23.40
N GLU A 74 -33.89 73.68 22.41
CA GLU A 74 -32.90 72.85 21.74
C GLU A 74 -31.80 73.72 21.11
N TYR A 75 -32.20 74.77 20.41
CA TYR A 75 -31.22 75.65 19.77
C TYR A 75 -30.37 76.43 20.78
N ALA A 76 -30.96 76.90 21.88
CA ALA A 76 -30.24 77.54 22.96
C ALA A 76 -29.17 76.61 23.57
N ARG A 77 -29.55 75.36 23.85
CA ARG A 77 -28.63 74.32 24.34
C ARG A 77 -27.49 74.06 23.35
N TRP A 78 -27.82 73.86 22.07
CA TRP A 78 -26.81 73.58 21.05
C TRP A 78 -25.88 74.76 20.80
N LEU A 79 -26.34 76.01 20.90
CA LEU A 79 -25.48 77.20 20.79
C LEU A 79 -24.44 77.24 21.90
N VAL A 80 -24.84 77.00 23.16
CA VAL A 80 -23.91 76.97 24.30
C VAL A 80 -22.95 75.78 24.18
N SER A 81 -23.45 74.60 23.83
CA SER A 81 -22.62 73.40 23.60
C SER A 81 -21.62 73.62 22.47
N ALA A 82 -22.04 74.18 21.33
CA ALA A 82 -21.18 74.49 20.20
C ALA A 82 -20.12 75.53 20.57
N SER A 83 -20.50 76.59 21.28
CA SER A 83 -19.58 77.62 21.75
C SER A 83 -18.50 77.05 22.67
N SER A 84 -18.88 76.17 23.60
CA SER A 84 -17.94 75.52 24.50
C SER A 84 -16.99 74.55 23.78
N ALA A 85 -17.55 73.67 22.95
CA ALA A 85 -16.86 72.55 22.32
C ALA A 85 -16.04 72.96 21.08
N LEU A 86 -16.56 73.88 20.27
CA LEU A 86 -16.00 74.21 18.94
C LEU A 86 -15.22 75.52 18.94
N SER A 87 -15.52 76.48 19.84
CA SER A 87 -14.80 77.75 19.83
C SER A 87 -13.36 77.59 20.34
N ARG A 88 -12.40 78.03 19.51
CA ARG A 88 -10.99 78.19 19.88
C ARG A 88 -10.72 79.54 20.54
N ASN A 89 -11.63 80.51 20.42
CA ASN A 89 -11.48 81.84 20.94
C ASN A 89 -12.19 81.97 22.29
N SER A 90 -11.44 82.16 23.38
CA SER A 90 -12.00 82.32 24.72
C SER A 90 -12.93 83.53 24.86
N ILE A 91 -12.85 84.50 23.93
CA ILE A 91 -13.67 85.71 23.93
C ILE A 91 -15.08 85.46 23.36
N SER A 92 -15.27 84.46 22.48
CA SER A 92 -16.58 84.09 21.92
C SER A 92 -17.24 82.90 22.64
N LYS A 93 -16.68 82.47 23.78
CA LYS A 93 -17.23 81.38 24.60
C LYS A 93 -18.37 81.88 25.49
N VAL A 94 -19.53 81.27 25.32
CA VAL A 94 -20.66 81.40 26.25
C VAL A 94 -20.60 80.25 27.24
N TYR A 95 -20.68 80.59 28.51
CA TYR A 95 -20.74 79.60 29.59
C TYR A 95 -22.20 79.40 30.04
N PRO A 96 -22.56 78.18 30.47
CA PRO A 96 -23.84 77.97 31.13
C PRO A 96 -23.97 78.89 32.35
N ALA A 97 -25.15 79.50 32.54
CA ALA A 97 -25.44 80.35 33.67
C ALA A 97 -25.41 79.56 34.99
N MET A 98 -25.00 80.25 36.05
CA MET A 98 -25.10 79.77 37.41
C MET A 98 -26.32 80.42 38.08
N TYR A 99 -27.17 79.61 38.71
CA TYR A 99 -28.25 80.12 39.54
C TYR A 99 -27.78 80.30 40.98
N ILE A 100 -27.86 81.52 41.49
CA ILE A 100 -27.68 81.84 42.90
C ILE A 100 -29.02 82.36 43.42
N GLU A 101 -29.62 81.61 44.35
CA GLU A 101 -30.88 81.96 44.97
C GLU A 101 -30.83 83.38 45.55
N ASN A 102 -31.85 84.20 45.23
CA ASN A 102 -31.99 85.61 45.64
C ASN A 102 -30.91 86.58 45.11
N VAL A 103 -30.03 86.14 44.19
CA VAL A 103 -29.01 87.01 43.56
C VAL A 103 -29.17 87.02 42.04
N THR A 104 -29.41 85.87 41.42
CA THR A 104 -29.61 85.77 39.98
C THR A 104 -30.99 86.29 39.60
N GLU A 105 -31.04 87.33 38.77
CA GLU A 105 -32.28 87.83 38.17
C GLU A 105 -32.68 86.94 36.99
N LEU A 106 -33.93 86.44 36.98
CA LEU A 106 -34.42 85.58 35.91
C LEU A 106 -34.65 86.38 34.62
N ALA A 107 -34.08 85.92 33.51
CA ALA A 107 -34.19 86.58 32.22
C ALA A 107 -35.61 86.52 31.61
N PHE A 108 -36.41 85.52 31.98
CA PHE A 108 -37.74 85.23 31.45
C PHE A 108 -38.69 84.75 32.56
N ASP A 109 -39.99 84.97 32.37
CA ASP A 109 -41.04 84.58 33.34
C ASP A 109 -41.42 83.10 33.31
N ASP A 110 -41.25 82.45 32.16
CA ASP A 110 -41.66 81.07 31.91
C ASP A 110 -40.51 80.07 32.05
N ILE A 111 -39.33 80.53 32.51
CA ILE A 111 -38.14 79.71 32.72
C ILE A 111 -37.76 79.78 34.19
N THR A 112 -37.85 78.63 34.88
CA THR A 112 -37.46 78.50 36.29
C THR A 112 -36.13 77.76 36.43
N PRO A 113 -35.43 77.86 37.59
CA PRO A 113 -34.17 77.15 37.84
C PRO A 113 -34.26 75.62 37.69
N GLU A 114 -35.46 75.04 37.77
CA GLU A 114 -35.73 73.61 37.60
C GLU A 114 -35.84 73.19 36.13
N ASP A 115 -35.91 74.13 35.18
CA ASP A 115 -35.92 73.81 33.76
C ASP A 115 -34.59 73.14 33.35
N PRO A 116 -34.63 72.00 32.62
CA PRO A 116 -33.41 71.25 32.31
C PRO A 116 -32.42 72.01 31.42
N ASP A 117 -32.88 73.02 30.67
CA ASP A 117 -32.05 73.89 29.83
C ASP A 117 -31.89 75.29 30.44
N PHE A 118 -32.28 75.49 31.71
CA PHE A 118 -32.17 76.77 32.42
C PHE A 118 -30.79 77.40 32.21
N SER A 119 -29.73 76.63 32.49
CA SER A 119 -28.35 77.11 32.42
C SER A 119 -27.96 77.60 31.02
N SER A 120 -28.46 76.97 29.95
CA SER A 120 -28.19 77.40 28.58
C SER A 120 -28.99 78.63 28.19
N ILE A 121 -30.30 78.64 28.51
CA ILE A 121 -31.21 79.73 28.16
C ILE A 121 -30.84 81.01 28.92
N GLN A 122 -30.69 80.91 30.24
CA GLN A 122 -30.27 82.01 31.09
C GLN A 122 -28.87 82.49 30.71
N GLY A 123 -27.93 81.59 30.41
CA GLY A 123 -26.56 81.95 30.02
C GLY A 123 -26.49 82.77 28.74
N LEU A 124 -27.31 82.44 27.74
CA LEU A 124 -27.41 83.25 26.52
C LEU A 124 -28.01 84.63 26.77
N ALA A 125 -28.99 84.73 27.67
CA ALA A 125 -29.62 85.99 28.03
C ALA A 125 -28.69 86.91 28.84
N GLU A 126 -27.98 86.36 29.82
CA GLU A 126 -26.95 87.06 30.60
C GLU A 126 -25.78 87.54 29.73
N ALA A 127 -25.44 86.77 28.69
CA ALA A 127 -24.47 87.17 27.68
C ALA A 127 -24.99 88.26 26.71
N GLY A 128 -26.27 88.64 26.80
CA GLY A 128 -26.90 89.63 25.93
C GLY A 128 -27.10 89.17 24.48
N LEU A 129 -27.04 87.86 24.22
CA LEU A 129 -27.16 87.29 22.87
C LEU A 129 -28.61 87.11 22.43
N ILE A 130 -29.51 86.96 23.39
CA ILE A 130 -30.95 86.87 23.17
C ILE A 130 -31.66 87.96 23.97
N SER A 131 -32.68 88.56 23.36
CA SER A 131 -33.49 89.59 24.01
C SER A 131 -34.14 89.02 25.27
N SER A 132 -33.98 89.74 26.38
CA SER A 132 -34.49 89.37 27.71
C SER A 132 -34.77 90.61 28.56
N ARG A 133 -35.37 90.42 29.74
CA ARG A 133 -35.54 91.49 30.73
C ARG A 133 -34.22 92.17 31.11
N LEU A 134 -33.15 91.38 31.21
CA LEU A 134 -31.81 91.85 31.55
C LEU A 134 -31.27 92.87 30.52
N SER A 135 -31.61 92.69 29.24
CA SER A 135 -31.19 93.58 28.15
C SER A 135 -32.12 94.77 27.92
N ARG A 136 -33.37 94.70 28.43
CA ARG A 136 -34.44 95.68 28.14
C ARG A 136 -34.24 96.99 28.92
N ASN A 137 -33.67 96.90 30.12
CA ASN A 137 -33.50 98.06 31.01
C ASN A 137 -32.47 99.09 30.49
N ASP A 138 -31.56 98.69 29.59
CA ASP A 138 -30.53 99.60 29.02
C ASP A 138 -31.01 100.36 27.77
N MET A 139 -32.10 99.93 27.11
CA MET A 139 -32.52 100.47 25.80
C MET A 139 -33.69 101.45 25.84
N LEU A 140 -34.41 101.57 26.97
CA LEU A 140 -35.57 102.47 27.11
C LEU A 140 -35.44 103.37 28.34
N SER A 141 -34.94 104.58 28.11
CA SER A 141 -35.12 105.73 29.01
C SER A 141 -36.50 106.37 28.82
N SER A 142 -37.56 105.56 28.86
CA SER A 142 -38.95 106.03 28.92
C SER A 142 -39.58 105.53 30.22
N LEU A 143 -40.09 106.47 31.00
CA LEU A 143 -40.67 106.38 32.34
C LEU A 143 -41.95 105.50 32.48
N ASP A 144 -42.21 104.59 31.54
CA ASP A 144 -43.31 103.65 31.62
C ASP A 144 -42.74 102.24 31.84
N GLU A 145 -42.73 101.80 33.09
CA GLU A 145 -42.54 100.39 33.46
C GLU A 145 -43.71 99.59 32.88
N ASP A 146 -43.62 99.22 31.60
CA ASP A 146 -44.43 98.13 31.08
C ASP A 146 -43.94 96.84 31.76
N GLU A 147 -44.51 96.51 32.93
CA GLU A 147 -44.48 95.20 33.61
C GLU A 147 -45.12 94.08 32.75
N SER A 148 -45.01 94.20 31.42
CA SER A 148 -45.36 93.18 30.47
C SER A 148 -44.51 91.93 30.74
N PRO A 149 -45.15 90.76 30.95
CA PRO A 149 -44.43 89.51 31.07
C PRO A 149 -43.55 89.27 29.84
N PHE A 150 -42.33 88.79 30.08
CA PHE A 150 -41.35 88.51 29.02
C PHE A 150 -41.08 87.00 28.98
N TYR A 151 -41.56 86.36 27.92
CA TYR A 151 -41.55 84.90 27.78
C TYR A 151 -40.50 84.43 26.79
N PHE A 152 -39.78 83.36 27.12
CA PHE A 152 -38.87 82.66 26.21
C PHE A 152 -39.62 81.73 25.25
N SER A 153 -40.70 81.10 25.72
CA SER A 153 -41.49 80.07 25.04
C SER A 153 -40.64 78.86 24.60
N PRO A 154 -40.10 78.07 25.54
CA PRO A 154 -39.08 77.04 25.27
C PRO A 154 -39.52 75.97 24.25
N GLU A 155 -40.79 75.58 24.29
CA GLU A 155 -41.38 74.55 23.42
C GLU A 155 -41.82 75.10 22.05
N SER A 156 -41.79 76.41 21.85
CA SER A 156 -42.17 77.00 20.56
C SER A 156 -41.08 76.73 19.50
N PRO A 157 -41.46 76.54 18.23
CA PRO A 157 -40.49 76.28 17.19
C PRO A 157 -39.63 77.52 16.94
N LEU A 158 -38.34 77.29 16.73
CA LEU A 158 -37.37 78.33 16.42
C LEU A 158 -37.70 78.99 15.09
N SER A 159 -37.75 80.33 15.08
CA SER A 159 -38.00 81.10 13.87
C SER A 159 -36.73 81.31 13.05
N ARG A 160 -36.87 81.55 11.74
CA ARG A 160 -35.73 81.85 10.85
C ARG A 160 -34.96 83.10 11.29
N GLN A 161 -35.67 84.13 11.74
CA GLN A 161 -35.00 85.34 12.22
C GLN A 161 -34.20 85.06 13.50
N ASP A 162 -34.75 84.31 14.45
CA ASP A 162 -34.08 84.03 15.72
C ASP A 162 -32.85 83.13 15.52
N LEU A 163 -32.95 82.14 14.63
CA LEU A 163 -31.82 81.30 14.24
C LEU A 163 -30.61 82.15 13.81
N VAL A 164 -30.82 83.04 12.85
CA VAL A 164 -29.74 83.88 12.32
C VAL A 164 -29.31 84.92 13.35
N SER A 165 -30.25 85.58 14.02
CA SER A 165 -29.96 86.61 15.02
C SER A 165 -29.08 86.09 16.16
N TRP A 166 -29.43 84.95 16.75
CA TRP A 166 -28.70 84.42 17.90
C TRP A 166 -27.31 83.93 17.50
N LYS A 167 -27.20 83.24 16.36
CA LYS A 167 -25.91 82.78 15.85
C LYS A 167 -24.98 83.94 15.49
N MET A 168 -25.50 84.96 14.80
CA MET A 168 -24.70 86.11 14.40
C MET A 168 -24.28 86.96 15.61
N ALA A 169 -25.14 87.09 16.63
CA ALA A 169 -24.78 87.75 17.89
C ALA A 169 -23.65 87.01 18.62
N LEU A 170 -23.69 85.67 18.59
CA LEU A 170 -22.65 84.83 19.21
C LEU A 170 -21.29 85.00 18.52
N GLU A 171 -21.25 85.04 17.19
CA GLU A 171 -19.99 85.13 16.43
C GLU A 171 -19.46 86.56 16.32
N LYS A 172 -20.35 87.55 16.17
CA LYS A 172 -19.97 88.94 15.92
C LYS A 172 -20.37 89.82 17.09
N ARG A 173 -19.39 90.09 17.98
CA ARG A 173 -19.54 91.02 19.12
C ARG A 173 -20.09 92.39 18.72
N ASN A 174 -19.77 92.88 17.51
CA ASN A 174 -20.31 94.12 16.98
C ASN A 174 -21.05 93.84 15.67
N LEU A 175 -22.38 93.98 15.71
CA LEU A 175 -23.22 93.93 14.52
C LEU A 175 -23.27 95.30 13.83
N PRO A 176 -23.42 95.35 12.49
CA PRO A 176 -23.55 96.60 11.77
C PRO A 176 -24.83 97.33 12.18
N LYS A 177 -24.79 98.66 12.25
CA LYS A 177 -26.02 99.45 12.40
C LYS A 177 -26.81 99.35 11.10
N ALA A 178 -27.91 98.63 11.13
CA ALA A 178 -28.79 98.43 9.98
C ALA A 178 -30.24 98.53 10.41
N ASP A 179 -31.04 99.24 9.62
CA ASP A 179 -32.48 99.28 9.72
C ASP A 179 -33.11 98.43 8.60
N LYS A 180 -34.45 98.47 8.52
CA LYS A 180 -35.20 97.75 7.48
C LYS A 180 -34.86 98.21 6.06
N GLU A 181 -34.51 99.48 5.87
CA GLU A 181 -34.17 100.02 4.55
C GLU A 181 -32.84 99.45 4.05
N VAL A 182 -31.82 99.44 4.90
CA VAL A 182 -30.52 98.82 4.60
C VAL A 182 -30.67 97.32 4.33
N LEU A 183 -31.45 96.62 5.17
CA LEU A 183 -31.72 95.19 4.96
C LEU A 183 -32.42 94.94 3.61
N TYR A 184 -33.39 95.76 3.22
CA TYR A 184 -34.07 95.63 1.92
C TYR A 184 -33.10 95.82 0.75
N GLN A 185 -32.21 96.81 0.82
CA GLN A 185 -31.23 97.08 -0.24
C GLN A 185 -30.25 95.91 -0.45
N ILE A 186 -29.83 95.26 0.64
CA ILE A 186 -28.85 94.15 0.59
C ILE A 186 -29.54 92.83 0.24
N SER A 187 -30.67 92.53 0.88
CA SER A 187 -31.34 91.23 0.74
C SER A 187 -32.25 91.14 -0.49
N GLY A 188 -32.89 92.25 -0.88
CA GLY A 188 -33.98 92.24 -1.84
C GLY A 188 -35.22 91.44 -1.39
N PHE A 189 -35.37 91.18 -0.08
CA PHE A 189 -36.52 90.45 0.46
C PHE A 189 -37.81 91.25 0.29
N ILE A 190 -38.88 90.56 -0.11
CA ILE A 190 -40.20 91.15 -0.35
C ILE A 190 -40.90 91.45 0.99
N ASP A 191 -40.60 90.70 2.05
CA ASP A 191 -41.26 90.77 3.35
C ASP A 191 -40.41 91.42 4.45
N THR A 192 -39.49 92.32 4.09
CA THR A 192 -38.63 93.04 5.05
C THR A 192 -39.42 93.79 6.12
N ASP A 193 -40.63 94.27 5.80
CA ASP A 193 -41.49 94.95 6.77
C ASP A 193 -41.91 94.05 7.94
N LYS A 194 -42.00 92.72 7.72
CA LYS A 194 -42.38 91.73 8.74
C LYS A 194 -41.22 91.32 9.65
N ILE A 195 -40.00 91.73 9.34
CA ILE A 195 -38.81 91.41 10.12
C ILE A 195 -38.76 92.34 11.34
N HIS A 196 -38.39 91.79 12.49
CA HIS A 196 -38.21 92.59 13.70
C HIS A 196 -37.01 93.56 13.53
N PRO A 197 -37.11 94.85 13.91
CA PRO A 197 -36.01 95.81 13.77
C PRO A 197 -34.68 95.32 14.37
N ASP A 198 -34.74 94.68 15.54
CA ASP A 198 -33.54 94.17 16.22
C ASP A 198 -32.85 93.01 15.49
N ALA A 199 -33.55 92.33 14.56
CA ALA A 199 -32.97 91.29 13.74
C ALA A 199 -32.22 91.83 12.51
N CYS A 200 -32.50 93.08 12.08
CA CYS A 200 -31.90 93.66 10.88
C CYS A 200 -30.36 93.69 10.90
N PRO A 201 -29.69 94.12 11.99
CA PRO A 201 -28.23 94.06 12.11
C PRO A 201 -27.63 92.67 11.84
N ALA A 202 -28.24 91.64 12.42
CA ALA A 202 -27.76 90.26 12.28
C ALA A 202 -27.95 89.71 10.87
N LEU A 203 -29.13 89.96 10.27
CA LEU A 203 -29.43 89.51 8.92
C LEU A 203 -28.54 90.19 7.87
N VAL A 204 -28.27 91.49 8.02
CA VAL A 204 -27.31 92.21 7.17
C VAL A 204 -25.91 91.64 7.32
N ALA A 205 -25.50 91.34 8.56
CA ALA A 205 -24.18 90.76 8.82
C ALA A 205 -24.01 89.35 8.25
N ASP A 206 -25.08 88.56 8.18
CA ASP A 206 -25.11 87.22 7.56
C ASP A 206 -25.00 87.32 6.04
N LEU A 207 -25.86 88.15 5.42
CA LEU A 207 -25.92 88.34 3.96
C LEU A 207 -24.67 88.99 3.37
N SER A 208 -23.90 89.70 4.20
CA SER A 208 -22.62 90.29 3.78
C SER A 208 -21.46 89.27 3.78
N GLY A 209 -21.68 88.06 4.29
CA GLY A 209 -20.69 86.97 4.27
C GLY A 209 -20.84 86.06 3.05
N GLU A 210 -19.73 85.52 2.55
CA GLU A 210 -19.72 84.60 1.39
C GLU A 210 -20.45 83.28 1.69
N GLN A 211 -20.40 82.81 2.94
CA GLN A 211 -20.94 81.53 3.42
C GLN A 211 -22.04 81.75 4.49
N GLY A 212 -22.97 82.67 4.24
CA GLY A 212 -24.05 83.03 5.17
C GLY A 212 -25.06 81.91 5.43
N ILE A 213 -25.60 81.89 6.66
CA ILE A 213 -26.59 80.94 7.16
C ILE A 213 -27.83 80.94 6.28
N ILE A 214 -28.32 82.12 5.88
CA ILE A 214 -29.55 82.23 5.07
C ILE A 214 -29.42 81.47 3.76
N THR A 215 -28.30 81.64 3.06
CA THR A 215 -28.03 80.99 1.78
C THR A 215 -27.88 79.48 1.94
N LEU A 216 -27.19 79.02 2.98
CA LEU A 216 -26.84 77.61 3.16
C LEU A 216 -27.97 76.79 3.79
N ALA A 217 -28.68 77.35 4.77
CA ALA A 217 -29.76 76.66 5.47
C ALA A 217 -31.10 76.76 4.70
N PHE A 218 -31.39 77.91 4.08
CA PHE A 218 -32.69 78.16 3.45
C PHE A 218 -32.65 78.16 1.92
N GLY A 219 -31.46 78.17 1.31
CA GLY A 219 -31.29 78.25 -0.12
C GLY A 219 -31.69 79.61 -0.69
N TYR A 220 -31.89 79.67 -2.01
CA TYR A 220 -32.33 80.89 -2.67
C TYR A 220 -33.75 81.28 -2.24
N THR A 221 -33.88 82.41 -1.54
CA THR A 221 -35.17 82.97 -1.16
C THR A 221 -35.26 84.46 -1.42
N ARG A 222 -36.41 84.89 -1.97
CA ARG A 222 -36.80 86.31 -2.06
C ARG A 222 -37.85 86.69 -1.02
N LEU A 223 -38.32 85.70 -0.25
CA LEU A 223 -39.30 85.86 0.82
C LEU A 223 -38.73 85.17 2.06
N PHE A 224 -38.20 85.95 2.99
CA PHE A 224 -37.46 85.41 4.11
C PHE A 224 -38.37 84.60 5.05
N GLN A 225 -39.60 85.05 5.23
CA GLN A 225 -40.58 84.48 6.16
C GLN A 225 -40.01 84.41 7.58
N PRO A 226 -39.80 85.57 8.26
CA PRO A 226 -39.06 85.64 9.52
C PRO A 226 -39.59 84.69 10.60
N GLY A 227 -40.92 84.56 10.72
CA GLY A 227 -41.57 83.68 11.69
C GLY A 227 -41.70 82.20 11.27
N LYS A 228 -41.14 81.79 10.13
CA LYS A 228 -41.24 80.39 9.68
C LYS A 228 -40.40 79.48 10.59
N PRO A 229 -40.93 78.32 11.03
CA PRO A 229 -40.16 77.39 11.84
C PRO A 229 -39.01 76.76 11.06
N VAL A 230 -37.93 76.45 11.77
CA VAL A 230 -36.68 75.88 11.23
C VAL A 230 -36.58 74.39 11.56
N THR A 231 -36.04 73.58 10.66
CA THR A 231 -35.76 72.16 10.94
C THR A 231 -34.45 71.97 11.69
N LYS A 232 -34.28 70.85 12.40
CA LYS A 232 -33.04 70.53 13.11
C LYS A 232 -31.83 70.46 12.17
N ALA A 233 -32.01 69.99 10.94
CA ALA A 233 -30.94 70.01 9.93
C ALA A 233 -30.55 71.44 9.47
N GLN A 234 -31.51 72.36 9.37
CA GLN A 234 -31.23 73.76 9.07
C GLN A 234 -30.54 74.47 10.23
N ALA A 235 -30.93 74.14 11.48
CA ALA A 235 -30.25 74.63 12.67
C ALA A 235 -28.81 74.09 12.76
N ALA A 236 -28.58 72.83 12.37
CA ALA A 236 -27.26 72.23 12.28
C ALA A 236 -26.37 72.96 11.26
N ILE A 237 -26.89 73.34 10.09
CA ILE A 237 -26.14 74.20 9.15
C ILE A 237 -25.75 75.52 9.81
N ALA A 238 -26.69 76.20 10.46
CA ALA A 238 -26.40 77.48 11.11
C ALA A 238 -25.28 77.35 12.16
N LEU A 239 -25.24 76.24 12.90
CA LEU A 239 -24.17 75.96 13.86
C LEU A 239 -22.84 75.61 13.18
N ALA A 240 -22.87 74.85 12.09
CA ALA A 240 -21.69 74.44 11.34
C ALA A 240 -21.05 75.56 10.53
N THR A 241 -21.76 76.65 10.26
CA THR A 241 -21.23 77.81 9.52
C THR A 241 -20.46 78.79 10.40
N GLY A 242 -19.72 79.70 9.76
CA GLY A 242 -18.98 80.77 10.44
C GLY A 242 -17.69 80.30 11.10
N GLU A 243 -17.43 80.69 12.34
CA GLU A 243 -16.19 80.36 13.07
C GLU A 243 -15.97 78.84 13.22
N TYR A 244 -17.04 78.04 13.17
CA TYR A 244 -16.99 76.59 13.39
C TYR A 244 -16.82 75.79 12.10
N SER A 245 -16.86 76.44 10.93
CA SER A 245 -16.83 75.78 9.61
C SER A 245 -15.59 74.93 9.39
N ASP A 246 -14.41 75.44 9.74
CA ASP A 246 -13.15 74.72 9.54
C ASP A 246 -13.09 73.44 10.39
N LEU A 247 -13.55 73.51 11.64
CA LEU A 247 -13.54 72.36 12.54
C LEU A 247 -14.58 71.31 12.12
N VAL A 248 -15.80 71.73 11.78
CA VAL A 248 -16.84 70.80 11.33
C VAL A 248 -16.45 70.15 10.00
N SER A 249 -15.81 70.89 9.09
CA SER A 249 -15.32 70.33 7.81
C SER A 249 -14.13 69.38 7.98
N GLU A 250 -13.20 69.65 8.90
CA GLU A 250 -12.10 68.74 9.25
C GLU A 250 -12.65 67.41 9.79
N GLU A 251 -13.64 67.47 10.67
CA GLU A 251 -14.30 66.30 11.26
C GLU A 251 -15.09 65.51 10.21
N LEU A 252 -15.78 66.20 9.29
CA LEU A 252 -16.42 65.56 8.14
C LEU A 252 -15.41 64.80 7.27
N ALA A 253 -14.27 65.43 6.95
CA ALA A 253 -13.23 64.79 6.16
C ALA A 253 -12.62 63.58 6.89
N ARG A 254 -12.46 63.64 8.22
CA ARG A 254 -12.01 62.51 9.02
C ARG A 254 -13.00 61.34 8.98
N ILE A 255 -14.29 61.61 9.17
CA ILE A 255 -15.35 60.59 9.13
C ILE A 255 -15.42 59.94 7.73
N GLU A 256 -15.35 60.74 6.67
CA GLU A 256 -15.34 60.21 5.31
C GLU A 256 -14.11 59.30 5.09
N ALA A 257 -12.93 59.73 5.51
CA ALA A 257 -11.70 58.93 5.42
C ALA A 257 -11.78 57.62 6.22
N GLU A 258 -12.31 57.66 7.46
CA GLU A 258 -12.54 56.47 8.29
C GLU A 258 -13.51 55.50 7.61
N SER A 259 -14.63 56.00 7.06
CA SER A 259 -15.60 55.18 6.35
C SER A 259 -15.02 54.53 5.08
N ILE A 260 -14.16 55.24 4.33
CA ILE A 260 -13.48 54.69 3.15
C ILE A 260 -12.48 53.61 3.58
N ALA A 261 -11.74 53.83 4.67
CA ALA A 261 -10.80 52.85 5.21
C ALA A 261 -11.52 51.58 5.69
N GLU A 262 -12.65 51.71 6.39
CA GLU A 262 -13.48 50.59 6.83
C GLU A 262 -14.01 49.78 5.63
N ASN A 263 -14.58 50.46 4.63
CA ASN A 263 -15.03 49.81 3.39
C ASN A 263 -13.90 49.06 2.66
N ALA A 264 -12.67 49.61 2.68
CA ALA A 264 -11.51 48.96 2.08
C ALA A 264 -11.08 47.70 2.86
N VAL A 265 -11.14 47.74 4.19
CA VAL A 265 -10.90 46.57 5.05
C VAL A 265 -11.94 45.49 4.81
N ASP A 266 -13.22 45.85 4.71
CA ASP A 266 -14.30 44.89 4.43
C ASP A 266 -14.15 44.24 3.06
N ALA A 267 -13.78 45.02 2.03
CA ALA A 267 -13.49 44.50 0.70
C ALA A 267 -12.28 43.54 0.72
N HIS A 268 -11.23 43.85 1.49
CA HIS A 268 -10.08 42.96 1.65
C HIS A 268 -10.47 41.66 2.35
N ASN A 269 -11.22 41.74 3.46
CA ASN A 269 -11.70 40.59 4.21
C ASN A 269 -12.57 39.67 3.33
N ALA A 270 -13.44 40.25 2.49
CA ALA A 270 -14.24 39.49 1.52
C ALA A 270 -13.37 38.75 0.49
N LEU A 271 -12.32 39.40 -0.03
CA LEU A 271 -11.38 38.76 -0.95
C LEU A 271 -10.59 37.63 -0.27
N VAL A 272 -10.12 37.83 0.96
CA VAL A 272 -9.42 36.82 1.74
C VAL A 272 -10.31 35.60 1.96
N ALA A 273 -11.58 35.79 2.33
CA ALA A 273 -12.52 34.69 2.52
C ALA A 273 -12.75 33.87 1.23
N GLU A 274 -12.83 34.52 0.06
CA GLU A 274 -12.95 33.80 -1.21
C GLU A 274 -11.66 33.06 -1.56
N VAL A 275 -10.48 33.66 -1.35
CA VAL A 275 -9.18 32.99 -1.56
C VAL A 275 -9.04 31.78 -0.64
N GLU A 276 -9.39 31.90 0.64
CA GLU A 276 -9.36 30.78 1.58
C GLU A 276 -10.28 29.64 1.14
N LYS A 277 -11.48 29.96 0.67
CA LYS A 277 -12.43 28.99 0.13
C LYS A 277 -11.88 28.27 -1.11
N ASP A 278 -11.31 29.01 -2.06
CA ASP A 278 -10.71 28.46 -3.27
C ASP A 278 -9.48 27.58 -2.96
N VAL A 279 -8.60 28.05 -2.08
CA VAL A 279 -7.43 27.31 -1.61
C VAL A 279 -7.87 26.01 -0.93
N ASN A 280 -8.84 26.07 -0.02
CA ASN A 280 -9.36 24.88 0.63
C ASN A 280 -10.01 23.90 -0.37
N ALA A 281 -10.75 24.39 -1.36
CA ALA A 281 -11.32 23.55 -2.42
C ALA A 281 -10.24 22.87 -3.26
N SER A 282 -9.15 23.59 -3.60
CA SER A 282 -8.01 23.03 -4.31
C SER A 282 -7.30 21.94 -3.50
N PHE A 283 -7.07 22.16 -2.20
CA PHE A 283 -6.48 21.15 -1.31
C PHE A 283 -7.36 19.91 -1.16
N GLN A 284 -8.68 20.07 -1.05
CA GLN A 284 -9.59 18.92 -1.01
C GLN A 284 -9.52 18.07 -2.28
N LYS A 285 -9.44 18.73 -3.44
CA LYS A 285 -9.27 18.05 -4.72
C LYS A 285 -7.94 17.30 -4.77
N ASP A 286 -6.84 17.93 -4.40
CA ASP A 286 -5.53 17.28 -4.41
C ASP A 286 -5.46 16.12 -3.41
N LEU A 287 -6.05 16.27 -2.22
CA LEU A 287 -6.20 15.18 -1.25
C LEU A 287 -7.02 14.01 -1.81
N SER A 288 -8.07 14.27 -2.60
CA SER A 288 -8.84 13.20 -3.23
C SER A 288 -8.01 12.44 -4.27
N ILE A 289 -7.23 13.16 -5.09
CA ILE A 289 -6.35 12.55 -6.10
C ILE A 289 -5.24 11.73 -5.44
N GLU A 290 -4.63 12.24 -4.37
CA GLU A 290 -3.60 11.49 -3.65
C GLU A 290 -4.16 10.26 -2.95
N ARG A 291 -5.40 10.32 -2.41
CA ARG A 291 -6.09 9.13 -1.88
C ARG A 291 -6.31 8.07 -2.96
N GLU A 292 -6.82 8.47 -4.14
CA GLU A 292 -7.00 7.55 -5.27
C GLU A 292 -5.67 6.90 -5.71
N LYS A 293 -4.56 7.65 -5.70
CA LYS A 293 -3.23 7.10 -5.98
C LYS A 293 -2.79 6.09 -4.92
N ILE A 294 -3.01 6.39 -3.64
CA ILE A 294 -2.71 5.48 -2.53
C ILE A 294 -3.50 4.19 -2.69
N ASP A 295 -4.82 4.28 -2.94
CA ASP A 295 -5.69 3.12 -3.14
C ASP A 295 -5.23 2.26 -4.32
N ALA A 296 -4.82 2.89 -5.44
CA ALA A 296 -4.28 2.19 -6.60
C ALA A 296 -2.96 1.46 -6.29
N VAL A 297 -2.06 2.09 -5.54
CA VAL A 297 -0.79 1.48 -5.14
C VAL A 297 -1.02 0.34 -4.14
N GLU A 298 -1.93 0.51 -3.18
CA GLU A 298 -2.31 -0.53 -2.23
C GLU A 298 -2.86 -1.75 -2.96
N LYS A 299 -3.78 -1.54 -3.92
CA LYS A 299 -4.31 -2.63 -4.75
C LYS A 299 -3.22 -3.35 -5.54
N MET A 300 -2.30 -2.63 -6.18
CA MET A 300 -1.16 -3.25 -6.88
C MET A 300 -0.25 -4.02 -5.93
N ALA A 301 -0.05 -3.54 -4.70
CA ALA A 301 0.73 -4.23 -3.69
C ALA A 301 0.03 -5.52 -3.20
N GLU A 302 -1.29 -5.50 -3.04
CA GLU A 302 -2.08 -6.70 -2.73
C GLU A 302 -2.03 -7.73 -3.86
N GLU A 303 -2.20 -7.31 -5.11
CA GLU A 303 -2.07 -8.18 -6.29
C GLU A 303 -0.66 -8.82 -6.35
N ALA A 304 0.39 -8.03 -6.12
CA ALA A 304 1.76 -8.54 -6.07
C ALA A 304 1.98 -9.53 -4.91
N ARG A 305 1.34 -9.33 -3.75
CA ARG A 305 1.39 -10.27 -2.63
C ARG A 305 0.72 -11.60 -2.99
N HIS A 306 -0.45 -11.55 -3.62
CA HIS A 306 -1.15 -12.74 -4.07
C HIS A 306 -0.35 -13.54 -5.09
N GLU A 307 0.29 -12.87 -6.05
CA GLU A 307 1.14 -13.54 -7.04
C GLU A 307 2.40 -14.15 -6.42
N LEU A 308 3.03 -13.46 -5.46
CA LEU A 308 4.17 -14.01 -4.72
C LEU A 308 3.76 -15.27 -3.94
N GLU A 309 2.62 -15.25 -3.27
CA GLU A 309 2.11 -16.41 -2.53
C GLU A 309 1.80 -17.58 -3.49
N ARG A 310 1.23 -17.30 -4.67
CA ARG A 310 1.01 -18.30 -5.72
C ARG A 310 2.33 -18.95 -6.15
N LEU A 311 3.34 -18.14 -6.48
CA LEU A 311 4.67 -18.63 -6.88
C LEU A 311 5.38 -19.39 -5.76
N ARG A 312 5.14 -19.00 -4.50
CA ARG A 312 5.68 -19.69 -3.32
C ARG A 312 5.07 -21.09 -3.20
N SER A 313 3.75 -21.21 -3.38
CA SER A 313 3.07 -22.51 -3.39
C SER A 313 3.57 -23.41 -4.52
N GLU A 314 3.68 -22.87 -5.74
CA GLU A 314 4.20 -23.60 -6.90
C GLU A 314 5.64 -24.10 -6.65
N ARG A 315 6.51 -23.26 -6.09
CA ARG A 315 7.87 -23.66 -5.69
C ARG A 315 7.86 -24.75 -4.61
N GLU A 316 6.95 -24.69 -3.64
CA GLU A 316 6.83 -25.70 -2.59
C GLU A 316 6.42 -27.05 -3.19
N GLU A 317 5.46 -27.05 -4.13
CA GLU A 317 5.04 -28.24 -4.88
C GLU A 317 6.18 -28.85 -5.69
N ASP A 318 6.93 -28.03 -6.44
CA ASP A 318 8.12 -28.45 -7.19
C ASP A 318 9.19 -29.03 -6.27
N ASN A 319 9.43 -28.41 -5.11
CA ASN A 319 10.39 -28.91 -4.14
C ASN A 319 9.97 -30.28 -3.58
N VAL A 320 8.68 -30.46 -3.28
CA VAL A 320 8.13 -31.76 -2.87
C VAL A 320 8.28 -32.80 -4.00
N ALA A 321 8.06 -32.42 -5.25
CA ALA A 321 8.27 -33.31 -6.40
C ALA A 321 9.75 -33.71 -6.54
N LEU A 322 10.67 -32.75 -6.47
CA LEU A 322 12.11 -32.99 -6.50
C LEU A 322 12.59 -33.87 -5.32
N MET A 323 12.03 -33.69 -4.12
CA MET A 323 12.32 -34.57 -2.98
C MET A 323 11.90 -36.02 -3.25
N LYS A 324 10.73 -36.22 -3.88
CA LYS A 324 10.26 -37.56 -4.26
C LYS A 324 11.17 -38.20 -5.32
N GLU A 325 11.57 -37.44 -6.33
CA GLU A 325 12.51 -37.92 -7.35
C GLU A 325 13.88 -38.27 -6.74
N ARG A 326 14.41 -37.41 -5.86
CA ARG A 326 15.66 -37.71 -5.13
C ARG A 326 15.53 -38.99 -4.30
N ALA A 327 14.42 -39.17 -3.58
CA ALA A 327 14.18 -40.38 -2.81
C ALA A 327 14.08 -41.63 -3.71
N ALA A 328 13.47 -41.52 -4.89
CA ALA A 328 13.42 -42.60 -5.86
C ALA A 328 14.81 -42.96 -6.39
N VAL A 329 15.62 -41.96 -6.79
CA VAL A 329 17.01 -42.17 -7.25
C VAL A 329 17.86 -42.80 -6.15
N GLU A 330 17.75 -42.34 -4.91
CA GLU A 330 18.45 -42.94 -3.77
C GLU A 330 18.06 -44.41 -3.60
N SER A 331 16.77 -44.74 -3.71
CA SER A 331 16.30 -46.13 -3.63
C SER A 331 16.85 -47.01 -4.76
N GLU A 332 16.95 -46.49 -5.99
CA GLU A 332 17.58 -47.19 -7.11
C GLU A 332 19.09 -47.36 -6.89
N MET A 333 19.76 -46.35 -6.35
CA MET A 333 21.19 -46.40 -6.02
C MET A 333 21.48 -47.43 -4.94
N GLU A 334 20.62 -47.57 -3.94
CA GLU A 334 20.73 -48.64 -2.93
C GLU A 334 20.57 -50.03 -3.56
N VAL A 335 19.66 -50.20 -4.52
CA VAL A 335 19.48 -51.47 -5.24
C VAL A 335 20.69 -51.78 -6.10
N LEU A 336 21.19 -50.81 -6.87
CA LEU A 336 22.41 -50.96 -7.66
C LEU A 336 23.63 -51.26 -6.79
N SER A 337 23.72 -50.62 -5.62
CA SER A 337 24.78 -50.92 -4.66
C SER A 337 24.66 -52.36 -4.17
N ARG A 338 23.47 -52.83 -3.79
CA ARG A 338 23.25 -54.23 -3.41
C ARG A 338 23.65 -55.20 -4.52
N LEU A 339 23.20 -54.95 -5.75
CA LEU A 339 23.57 -55.75 -6.92
C LEU A 339 25.07 -55.73 -7.19
N ARG A 340 25.74 -54.59 -7.03
CA ARG A 340 27.20 -54.49 -7.16
C ARG A 340 27.91 -55.37 -6.15
N HIS A 341 27.52 -55.30 -4.88
CA HIS A 341 28.12 -56.14 -3.82
C HIS A 341 27.89 -57.63 -4.09
N GLU A 342 26.70 -58.03 -4.54
CA GLU A 342 26.43 -59.43 -4.94
C GLU A 342 27.34 -59.87 -6.09
N VAL A 343 27.49 -59.05 -7.14
CA VAL A 343 28.39 -59.36 -8.26
C VAL A 343 29.85 -59.44 -7.82
N GLU A 344 30.29 -58.56 -6.91
CA GLU A 344 31.61 -58.59 -6.31
C GLU A 344 31.83 -59.88 -5.51
N GLU A 345 30.85 -60.33 -4.74
CA GLU A 345 30.88 -61.60 -4.00
C GLU A 345 30.92 -62.80 -4.94
N GLN A 346 30.10 -62.80 -6.00
CA GLN A 346 30.14 -63.83 -7.05
C GLN A 346 31.52 -63.86 -7.75
N LEU A 347 32.12 -62.70 -8.01
CA LEU A 347 33.45 -62.59 -8.59
C LEU A 347 34.52 -63.14 -7.64
N GLU A 348 34.47 -62.81 -6.36
CA GLU A 348 35.40 -63.31 -5.35
C GLU A 348 35.30 -64.83 -5.20
N SER A 349 34.08 -65.37 -5.19
CA SER A 349 33.80 -66.82 -5.22
C SER A 349 34.40 -67.48 -6.46
N LEU A 350 34.21 -66.90 -7.65
CA LEU A 350 34.81 -67.41 -8.90
C LEU A 350 36.34 -67.33 -8.89
N LEU A 351 36.93 -66.27 -8.34
CA LEU A 351 38.38 -66.16 -8.17
C LEU A 351 38.92 -67.23 -7.22
N SER A 352 38.22 -67.49 -6.11
CA SER A 352 38.54 -68.58 -5.19
C SER A 352 38.47 -69.95 -5.88
N ASN A 353 37.37 -70.23 -6.59
CA ASN A 353 37.21 -71.45 -7.38
C ASN A 353 38.31 -71.59 -8.45
N LYS A 354 38.71 -70.49 -9.11
CA LYS A 354 39.82 -70.50 -10.08
C LYS A 354 41.15 -70.88 -9.43
N VAL A 355 41.42 -70.39 -8.23
CA VAL A 355 42.61 -70.77 -7.45
C VAL A 355 42.56 -72.26 -7.10
N GLU A 356 41.41 -72.77 -6.62
CA GLU A 356 41.23 -74.19 -6.33
C GLU A 356 41.42 -75.07 -7.57
N ILE A 357 40.83 -74.69 -8.71
CA ILE A 357 41.02 -75.37 -10.00
C ILE A 357 42.50 -75.36 -10.41
N SER A 358 43.23 -74.26 -10.19
CA SER A 358 44.65 -74.19 -10.51
C SER A 358 45.48 -75.15 -9.65
N TYR A 359 45.14 -75.29 -8.37
CA TYR A 359 45.76 -76.25 -7.45
C TYR A 359 45.47 -77.69 -7.89
N GLU A 360 44.22 -78.02 -8.21
CA GLU A 360 43.84 -79.33 -8.73
C GLU A 360 44.50 -79.63 -10.08
N LYS A 361 44.64 -78.63 -10.96
CA LYS A 361 45.37 -78.78 -12.23
C LYS A 361 46.86 -79.08 -11.99
N GLU A 362 47.50 -78.43 -11.03
CA GLU A 362 48.88 -78.74 -10.64
C GLU A 362 49.00 -80.13 -10.02
N ARG A 363 48.03 -80.53 -9.20
CA ARG A 363 47.95 -81.87 -8.65
C ARG A 363 47.84 -82.93 -9.75
N ILE A 364 46.97 -82.71 -10.74
CA ILE A 364 46.82 -83.61 -11.89
C ILE A 364 48.07 -83.63 -12.76
N SER A 365 48.76 -82.50 -12.96
CA SER A 365 49.99 -82.47 -13.75
C SER A 365 51.12 -83.26 -13.07
N LYS A 366 51.22 -83.22 -11.74
CA LYS A 366 52.14 -84.07 -10.95
C LYS A 366 51.83 -85.55 -11.15
N LEU A 367 50.57 -85.95 -10.97
CA LEU A 367 50.14 -87.33 -11.20
C LEU A 367 50.40 -87.80 -12.65
N ARG A 368 50.19 -86.93 -13.63
CA ARG A 368 50.49 -87.22 -15.04
C ARG A 368 51.99 -87.47 -15.24
N LYS A 369 52.86 -86.67 -14.63
CA LYS A 369 54.32 -86.82 -14.72
C LYS A 369 54.80 -88.11 -14.03
N GLU A 370 54.21 -88.47 -12.89
CA GLU A 370 54.47 -89.74 -12.21
C GLU A 370 54.08 -90.92 -13.10
N ALA A 371 52.87 -90.90 -13.69
CA ALA A 371 52.44 -91.94 -14.61
C ALA A 371 53.31 -92.06 -15.87
N GLU A 372 53.81 -90.93 -16.40
CA GLU A 372 54.72 -90.91 -17.55
C GLU A 372 56.09 -91.52 -17.20
N ASN A 373 56.62 -91.23 -16.01
CA ASN A 373 57.83 -91.85 -15.50
C ASN A 373 57.66 -93.37 -15.32
N GLU A 374 56.56 -93.81 -14.71
CA GLU A 374 56.25 -95.24 -14.56
C GLU A 374 56.11 -95.93 -15.92
N SER A 375 55.47 -95.27 -16.91
CA SER A 375 55.37 -95.80 -18.27
C SER A 375 56.73 -95.95 -18.96
N GLN A 376 57.66 -95.01 -18.73
CA GLN A 376 59.04 -95.11 -19.23
C GLN A 376 59.80 -96.26 -18.55
N GLU A 377 59.57 -96.47 -17.27
CA GLU A 377 60.18 -97.56 -16.50
C GLU A 377 59.67 -98.93 -16.97
N ILE A 378 58.36 -99.04 -17.25
CA ILE A 378 57.77 -100.23 -17.88
C ILE A 378 58.42 -100.50 -19.25
N ALA A 379 58.63 -99.48 -20.08
CA ALA A 379 59.27 -99.63 -21.39
C ALA A 379 60.72 -100.13 -21.28
N ARG A 380 61.48 -99.67 -20.27
CA ARG A 380 62.83 -100.18 -19.97
C ARG A 380 62.79 -101.65 -19.56
N LEU A 381 61.89 -102.02 -18.64
CA LEU A 381 61.74 -103.39 -18.19
C LEU A 381 61.32 -104.33 -19.34
N GLN A 382 60.47 -103.88 -20.26
CA GLN A 382 60.13 -104.63 -21.47
C GLN A 382 61.34 -104.88 -22.38
N TYR A 383 62.21 -103.88 -22.54
CA TYR A 383 63.45 -104.03 -23.30
C TYR A 383 64.38 -105.07 -22.66
N ASP A 384 64.58 -105.00 -21.34
CA ASP A 384 65.44 -105.94 -20.61
C ASP A 384 64.91 -107.39 -20.71
N LEU A 385 63.60 -107.57 -20.59
CA LEU A 385 62.95 -108.89 -20.75
C LEU A 385 63.16 -109.48 -22.15
N GLU A 386 63.09 -108.66 -23.19
CA GLU A 386 63.33 -109.10 -24.58
C GLU A 386 64.79 -109.49 -24.80
N VAL A 387 65.75 -108.81 -24.15
CA VAL A 387 67.17 -109.17 -24.17
C VAL A 387 67.39 -110.52 -23.48
N GLU A 388 66.81 -110.73 -22.29
CA GLU A 388 66.93 -112.01 -21.58
C GLU A 388 66.30 -113.17 -22.37
N ARG A 389 65.15 -112.93 -23.00
CA ARG A 389 64.48 -113.93 -23.85
C ARG A 389 65.35 -114.35 -25.04
N LYS A 390 66.07 -113.41 -25.67
CA LYS A 390 67.04 -113.70 -26.74
C LYS A 390 68.25 -114.49 -26.23
N ALA A 391 68.79 -114.14 -25.05
CA ALA A 391 69.91 -114.86 -24.45
C ALA A 391 69.55 -116.32 -24.11
N LEU A 392 68.35 -116.57 -23.55
CA LEU A 392 67.86 -117.93 -23.27
C LEU A 392 67.64 -118.75 -24.55
N SER A 393 67.15 -118.13 -25.63
CA SER A 393 67.03 -118.79 -26.93
C SER A 393 68.39 -119.21 -27.50
N MET A 394 69.42 -118.38 -27.33
CA MET A 394 70.79 -118.70 -27.78
C MET A 394 71.40 -119.84 -26.96
N ALA A 395 71.21 -119.85 -25.64
CA ALA A 395 71.71 -120.92 -24.76
C ALA A 395 71.06 -122.28 -25.08
N ARG A 396 69.76 -122.29 -25.41
CA ARG A 396 69.03 -123.51 -25.80
C ARG A 396 69.54 -124.12 -27.11
N ALA A 397 69.77 -123.29 -28.13
CA ALA A 397 70.30 -123.75 -29.42
C ALA A 397 71.70 -124.38 -29.28
N TRP A 398 72.55 -123.83 -28.40
CA TRP A 398 73.88 -124.38 -28.13
C TRP A 398 73.82 -125.77 -27.46
N ALA A 399 72.94 -125.95 -26.47
CA ALA A 399 72.77 -127.23 -25.79
C ALA A 399 72.23 -128.33 -26.72
N GLU A 400 71.36 -128.00 -27.67
CA GLU A 400 70.80 -128.94 -28.65
C GLU A 400 71.85 -129.42 -29.67
N ASP A 401 72.80 -128.56 -30.03
CA ASP A 401 73.86 -128.87 -31.03
C ASP A 401 74.98 -129.75 -30.46
N GLU A 402 75.34 -129.56 -29.19
CA GLU A 402 76.32 -130.39 -28.47
C GLU A 402 75.82 -131.84 -28.29
N ALA A 403 74.51 -132.01 -28.06
CA ALA A 403 73.89 -133.33 -27.90
C ALA A 403 73.81 -134.14 -29.21
N LYS A 404 73.90 -133.52 -30.40
CA LYS A 404 73.97 -134.24 -31.68
C LYS A 404 75.36 -134.84 -31.91
N ARG A 405 76.43 -134.05 -31.70
CA ARG A 405 77.81 -134.50 -31.85
C ARG A 405 78.16 -135.71 -30.98
N ALA A 406 77.62 -135.77 -29.76
CA ALA A 406 77.82 -136.92 -28.86
C ALA A 406 77.15 -138.22 -29.37
N ARG A 407 76.00 -138.14 -30.06
CA ARG A 407 75.29 -139.32 -30.60
C ARG A 407 75.97 -139.91 -31.83
N GLU A 408 76.60 -139.06 -32.64
CA GLU A 408 77.34 -139.50 -33.83
C GLU A 408 78.63 -140.26 -33.45
N GLN A 409 79.31 -139.88 -32.37
CA GLN A 409 80.50 -140.61 -31.88
C GLN A 409 80.16 -142.00 -31.32
N ALA A 410 78.99 -142.18 -30.71
CA ALA A 410 78.56 -143.47 -30.17
C ALA A 410 78.29 -144.51 -31.28
N LYS A 411 77.73 -144.08 -32.41
CA LYS A 411 77.37 -144.97 -33.52
C LYS A 411 78.58 -145.57 -34.24
N VAL A 412 79.65 -144.79 -34.36
CA VAL A 412 80.92 -145.21 -34.99
C VAL A 412 81.63 -146.31 -34.19
N LEU A 413 81.48 -146.30 -32.86
CA LEU A 413 82.09 -147.31 -31.99
C LEU A 413 81.35 -148.66 -32.02
N GLU A 414 80.03 -148.65 -32.24
CA GLU A 414 79.22 -149.85 -32.30
C GLU A 414 79.44 -150.65 -33.60
N GLU A 415 79.60 -149.95 -34.73
CA GLU A 415 79.90 -150.58 -36.03
C GLU A 415 81.32 -151.18 -36.11
N ALA A 416 82.25 -150.70 -35.28
CA ALA A 416 83.58 -151.30 -35.15
C ALA A 416 83.52 -152.65 -34.40
N ARG A 417 82.60 -152.78 -33.43
CA ARG A 417 82.41 -154.00 -32.61
C ARG A 417 81.92 -155.18 -33.46
N ASP A 418 80.91 -154.95 -34.30
CA ASP A 418 80.28 -155.98 -35.15
C ASP A 418 81.21 -156.55 -36.24
N ARG A 419 82.28 -155.82 -36.60
CA ARG A 419 83.28 -156.30 -37.56
C ARG A 419 84.27 -157.29 -36.95
N TRP A 420 84.54 -157.19 -35.65
CA TRP A 420 85.52 -158.05 -34.98
C TRP A 420 84.91 -159.38 -34.54
N GLU A 421 83.61 -159.42 -34.25
CA GLU A 421 82.91 -160.64 -33.85
C GLU A 421 82.84 -161.69 -34.98
N ARG A 422 82.86 -161.26 -36.26
CA ARG A 422 82.83 -162.15 -37.42
C ARG A 422 84.16 -162.81 -37.78
N GLN A 423 85.29 -162.36 -37.22
CA GLN A 423 86.62 -162.89 -37.58
C GLN A 423 87.20 -163.87 -36.54
N GLY A 424 86.36 -164.41 -35.65
CA GLY A 424 86.80 -165.46 -34.72
C GLY A 424 87.84 -164.99 -33.70
N ILE A 425 88.01 -163.67 -33.54
CA ILE A 425 88.82 -163.09 -32.48
C ILE A 425 87.89 -162.85 -31.30
N LYS A 426 88.07 -163.66 -30.26
CA LYS A 426 87.53 -163.41 -28.93
C LYS A 426 88.23 -162.17 -28.38
N VAL A 427 87.70 -160.98 -28.68
CA VAL A 427 88.08 -159.73 -28.03
C VAL A 427 87.52 -159.80 -26.62
N VAL A 428 88.36 -160.33 -25.73
CA VAL A 428 88.23 -160.10 -24.30
C VAL A 428 88.44 -158.60 -24.11
N VAL A 429 87.33 -157.90 -23.93
CA VAL A 429 87.36 -156.64 -23.19
C VAL A 429 87.81 -157.05 -21.79
N ASP A 430 89.07 -156.72 -21.49
CA ASP A 430 89.62 -156.91 -20.15
C ASP A 430 88.76 -156.11 -19.18
N ASN A 431 88.23 -156.83 -18.20
CA ASN A 431 87.09 -156.43 -17.40
C ASN A 431 87.47 -155.80 -16.06
N ASP A 432 88.71 -155.33 -15.89
CA ASP A 432 89.13 -154.61 -14.67
C ASP A 432 89.33 -153.10 -14.90
N LEU A 433 88.60 -152.54 -15.89
CA LEU A 433 88.31 -151.10 -15.99
C LEU A 433 86.81 -150.78 -15.87
N ARG A 434 85.97 -151.71 -15.37
CA ARG A 434 84.52 -151.46 -15.18
C ARG A 434 83.83 -152.49 -14.27
N GLU A 435 83.81 -152.21 -12.98
CA GLU A 435 82.71 -152.45 -12.03
C GLU A 435 82.82 -151.33 -10.99
N GLU A 436 82.00 -150.29 -10.98
CA GLU A 436 80.67 -150.28 -10.36
C GLU A 436 79.68 -149.42 -11.18
N ALA A 437 78.90 -150.09 -12.01
CA ALA A 437 77.56 -149.67 -12.36
C ALA A 437 76.63 -150.80 -11.92
N LEU A 438 75.84 -150.54 -10.87
CA LEU A 438 74.74 -151.35 -10.30
C LEU A 438 75.08 -152.30 -9.13
N ALA A 439 75.04 -151.79 -7.89
CA ALA A 439 74.20 -152.34 -6.81
C ALA A 439 74.30 -151.46 -5.54
N GLU A 440 73.22 -150.68 -5.33
CA GLU A 440 72.82 -150.06 -4.05
C GLU A 440 73.73 -148.95 -3.45
N VAL A 441 74.20 -148.05 -4.31
CA VAL A 441 74.64 -146.71 -3.87
C VAL A 441 73.40 -145.86 -3.58
N THR A 442 73.16 -145.68 -2.30
CA THR A 442 72.01 -145.01 -1.70
C THR A 442 72.08 -143.49 -1.94
N TRP A 443 71.24 -142.97 -2.85
CA TRP A 443 70.74 -141.58 -2.83
C TRP A 443 69.25 -141.57 -2.43
N LEU A 444 68.96 -142.22 -1.30
CA LEU A 444 67.91 -141.82 -0.36
C LEU A 444 68.71 -141.34 0.87
N ASP A 445 68.86 -140.08 1.24
CA ASP A 445 68.05 -138.86 1.07
C ASP A 445 68.17 -138.27 -0.35
N ALA A 446 67.14 -138.15 -1.20
CA ALA A 446 65.70 -138.05 -0.95
C ALA A 446 65.33 -137.16 0.23
N GLY A 447 65.92 -135.96 0.24
CA GLY A 447 65.24 -134.81 0.83
C GLY A 447 66.04 -134.04 1.85
N LYS A 448 67.05 -133.26 1.41
CA LYS A 448 67.21 -131.88 1.89
C LYS A 448 68.17 -131.04 1.05
N GLN A 449 67.54 -130.26 0.17
CA GLN A 449 67.83 -128.87 -0.18
C GLN A 449 69.22 -128.54 -0.77
N PHE A 450 69.51 -129.08 -1.95
CA PHE A 450 69.97 -128.16 -3.01
C PHE A 450 68.75 -127.36 -3.44
N SER A 451 68.64 -126.16 -2.87
CA SER A 451 67.44 -125.35 -2.97
C SER A 451 67.31 -124.80 -4.40
N VAL A 452 66.58 -125.58 -5.18
CA VAL A 452 65.72 -125.14 -6.29
C VAL A 452 64.73 -124.06 -5.81
N GLU A 453 64.64 -123.82 -4.49
CA GLU A 453 64.13 -122.60 -3.86
C GLU A 453 64.79 -121.34 -4.45
N GLY A 454 66.09 -121.28 -4.79
CA GLY A 454 66.69 -120.01 -5.24
C GLY A 454 66.11 -119.44 -6.55
N THR A 455 65.70 -120.31 -7.48
CA THR A 455 65.11 -119.94 -8.78
C THR A 455 63.60 -120.09 -8.80
N VAL A 456 63.02 -121.06 -8.07
CA VAL A 456 61.56 -121.18 -7.93
C VAL A 456 61.01 -120.17 -6.92
N SER A 457 61.65 -119.91 -5.77
CA SER A 457 61.24 -118.80 -4.88
C SER A 457 61.56 -117.43 -5.47
N ARG A 458 62.52 -117.28 -6.39
CA ARG A 458 62.70 -116.02 -7.13
C ARG A 458 61.63 -115.83 -8.20
N ALA A 459 61.22 -116.89 -8.89
CA ALA A 459 60.11 -116.85 -9.84
C ALA A 459 58.75 -116.69 -9.14
N GLU A 460 58.51 -117.37 -8.01
CA GLU A 460 57.32 -117.24 -7.17
C GLU A 460 57.28 -115.88 -6.44
N ASN A 461 58.40 -115.36 -5.92
CA ASN A 461 58.45 -114.01 -5.33
C ASN A 461 58.29 -112.92 -6.41
N LEU A 462 58.78 -113.14 -7.64
CA LEU A 462 58.47 -112.25 -8.77
C LEU A 462 57.02 -112.38 -9.23
N MET A 463 56.44 -113.57 -9.24
CA MET A 463 55.04 -113.82 -9.61
C MET A 463 54.07 -113.29 -8.55
N ASP A 464 54.42 -113.39 -7.26
CA ASP A 464 53.68 -112.83 -6.14
C ASP A 464 53.85 -111.31 -6.09
N LYS A 465 55.01 -110.75 -6.44
CA LYS A 465 55.16 -109.30 -6.67
C LYS A 465 54.36 -108.83 -7.88
N LEU A 466 54.33 -109.57 -8.99
CA LEU A 466 53.51 -109.24 -10.16
C LEU A 466 52.02 -109.39 -9.86
N LYS A 467 51.59 -110.39 -9.09
CA LYS A 467 50.20 -110.52 -8.60
C LYS A 467 49.85 -109.42 -7.61
N ALA A 468 50.76 -109.06 -6.71
CA ALA A 468 50.57 -107.95 -5.77
C ALA A 468 50.49 -106.61 -6.52
N ILE A 469 51.33 -106.39 -7.54
CA ILE A 469 51.28 -105.19 -8.38
C ILE A 469 50.01 -105.20 -9.24
N ALA A 470 49.61 -106.33 -9.84
CA ALA A 470 48.40 -106.43 -10.63
C ALA A 470 47.12 -106.24 -9.79
N THR A 471 47.07 -106.78 -8.57
CA THR A 471 45.95 -106.57 -7.64
C THR A 471 45.93 -105.14 -7.08
N ASN A 472 47.10 -104.54 -6.83
CA ASN A 472 47.24 -103.14 -6.40
C ASN A 472 46.86 -102.15 -7.52
N ILE A 473 47.28 -102.39 -8.77
CA ILE A 473 46.87 -101.60 -9.95
C ILE A 473 45.37 -101.75 -10.20
N LYS A 474 44.82 -102.96 -10.15
CA LYS A 474 43.38 -103.21 -10.33
C LYS A 474 42.53 -102.56 -9.23
N GLY A 475 43.01 -102.54 -7.98
CA GLY A 475 42.34 -101.87 -6.87
C GLY A 475 42.39 -100.34 -7.00
N LYS A 476 43.59 -99.77 -7.15
CA LYS A 476 43.78 -98.31 -7.25
C LYS A 476 43.10 -97.69 -8.47
N SER A 477 43.17 -98.35 -9.63
CA SER A 477 42.49 -97.86 -10.84
C SER A 477 40.97 -97.87 -10.70
N ARG A 478 40.40 -98.91 -10.05
CA ARG A 478 38.97 -98.98 -9.78
C ARG A 478 38.50 -97.88 -8.81
N ASP A 479 39.25 -97.63 -7.74
CA ASP A 479 38.92 -96.57 -6.78
C ASP A 479 39.01 -95.16 -7.39
N ILE A 480 39.96 -94.93 -8.30
CA ILE A 480 40.10 -93.66 -9.02
C ILE A 480 38.96 -93.48 -10.03
N ILE A 481 38.59 -94.54 -10.76
CA ILE A 481 37.46 -94.51 -11.70
C ILE A 481 36.14 -94.29 -10.95
N ASP A 482 35.90 -94.95 -9.81
CA ASP A 482 34.70 -94.72 -9.00
C ASP A 482 34.63 -93.29 -8.45
N LYS A 483 35.77 -92.70 -8.02
CA LYS A 483 35.82 -91.28 -7.63
C LYS A 483 35.52 -90.32 -8.79
N ILE A 484 35.98 -90.63 -10.01
CA ILE A 484 35.68 -89.84 -11.21
C ILE A 484 34.19 -89.96 -11.56
N ILE A 485 33.62 -91.16 -11.52
CA ILE A 485 32.20 -91.40 -11.79
C ILE A 485 31.33 -90.64 -10.77
N GLN A 486 31.69 -90.64 -9.48
CA GLN A 486 30.96 -89.88 -8.46
C GLN A 486 31.04 -88.36 -8.68
N LYS A 487 32.21 -87.81 -9.05
CA LYS A 487 32.32 -86.38 -9.38
C LYS A 487 31.50 -86.00 -10.62
N ILE A 488 31.46 -86.85 -11.64
CA ILE A 488 30.64 -86.63 -12.85
C ILE A 488 29.15 -86.72 -12.51
N ALA A 489 28.73 -87.68 -11.69
CA ALA A 489 27.33 -87.82 -11.27
C ALA A 489 26.84 -86.61 -10.45
N LEU A 490 27.72 -86.03 -9.62
CA LEU A 490 27.42 -84.80 -8.86
C LEU A 490 27.25 -83.60 -9.81
N LEU A 491 28.14 -83.43 -10.78
CA LEU A 491 28.05 -82.37 -11.80
C LEU A 491 26.78 -82.49 -12.66
N VAL A 492 26.41 -83.71 -13.07
CA VAL A 492 25.17 -83.96 -13.84
C VAL A 492 23.92 -83.65 -13.01
N SER A 493 23.93 -83.95 -11.72
CA SER A 493 22.80 -83.64 -10.82
C SER A 493 22.63 -82.13 -10.64
N ASN A 494 23.72 -81.40 -10.40
CA ASN A 494 23.69 -79.93 -10.27
C ASN A 494 23.22 -79.25 -11.56
N LEU A 495 23.65 -79.72 -12.73
CA LEU A 495 23.20 -79.18 -14.03
C LEU A 495 21.72 -79.49 -14.30
N ARG A 496 21.23 -80.68 -13.92
CA ARG A 496 19.83 -81.08 -14.12
C ARG A 496 18.85 -80.31 -13.24
N GLU A 497 19.30 -79.83 -12.08
CA GLU A 497 18.52 -78.98 -11.17
C GLU A 497 18.51 -77.51 -11.60
N TRP A 498 19.60 -77.02 -12.21
CA TRP A 498 19.73 -75.62 -12.65
C TRP A 498 18.92 -75.29 -13.92
N ILE A 499 18.80 -76.25 -14.87
CA ILE A 499 18.10 -76.06 -16.15
C ILE A 499 16.60 -75.70 -16.01
N PRO A 500 15.80 -76.36 -15.15
CA PRO A 500 14.39 -75.99 -14.99
C PRO A 500 14.15 -74.70 -14.19
N GLN A 501 15.09 -74.28 -13.33
CA GLN A 501 14.95 -73.08 -12.50
C GLN A 501 15.11 -71.78 -13.33
N ALA A 502 16.13 -71.73 -14.20
CA ALA A 502 16.39 -70.56 -15.06
C ALA A 502 15.36 -70.37 -16.19
N GLY A 503 14.75 -71.46 -16.66
CA GLY A 503 13.72 -71.41 -17.70
C GLY A 503 12.36 -70.86 -17.22
N LYS A 504 12.04 -71.04 -15.93
CA LYS A 504 10.75 -70.59 -15.36
C LYS A 504 10.74 -69.10 -15.05
N GLU A 505 11.81 -68.56 -14.47
CA GLU A 505 11.92 -67.13 -14.15
C GLU A 505 11.99 -66.24 -15.40
N ALA A 506 12.62 -66.70 -16.48
CA ALA A 506 12.69 -65.97 -17.74
C ALA A 506 11.36 -65.96 -18.52
N GLY A 507 10.54 -67.01 -18.38
CA GLY A 507 9.22 -67.11 -19.01
C GLY A 507 8.18 -66.19 -18.35
N GLU A 508 8.14 -66.18 -17.01
CA GLU A 508 7.18 -65.39 -16.25
C GLU A 508 7.42 -63.87 -16.38
N LEU A 509 8.69 -63.43 -16.44
CA LEU A 509 9.03 -62.02 -16.68
C LEU A 509 8.66 -61.54 -18.10
N LYS A 510 8.81 -62.42 -19.11
CA LYS A 510 8.46 -62.10 -20.50
C LYS A 510 6.95 -61.95 -20.67
N ASP A 511 6.16 -62.85 -20.10
CA ASP A 511 4.69 -62.82 -20.22
C ASP A 511 4.07 -61.67 -19.38
N ALA A 512 4.68 -61.33 -18.24
CA ALA A 512 4.31 -60.16 -17.45
C ALA A 512 4.62 -58.83 -18.16
N ALA A 513 5.76 -58.73 -18.86
CA ALA A 513 6.12 -57.54 -19.63
C ALA A 513 5.24 -57.35 -20.88
N ILE A 514 4.94 -58.42 -21.61
CA ILE A 514 4.11 -58.37 -22.81
C ILE A 514 2.65 -57.99 -22.46
N SER A 515 2.09 -58.57 -21.39
CA SER A 515 0.71 -58.25 -20.97
C SER A 515 0.55 -56.82 -20.43
N LYS A 516 1.60 -56.26 -19.81
CA LYS A 516 1.59 -54.86 -19.31
C LYS A 516 1.77 -53.85 -20.44
N ALA A 517 2.61 -54.15 -21.42
CA ALA A 517 2.79 -53.32 -22.61
C ALA A 517 1.54 -53.32 -23.51
N SER A 518 0.88 -54.48 -23.70
CA SER A 518 -0.35 -54.56 -24.51
C SER A 518 -1.51 -53.80 -23.87
N ARG A 519 -1.65 -53.84 -22.54
CA ARG A 519 -2.71 -53.12 -21.82
C ARG A 519 -2.51 -51.60 -21.90
N SER A 520 -1.27 -51.14 -21.75
CA SER A 520 -0.93 -49.72 -21.89
C SER A 520 -1.11 -49.19 -23.31
N ALA A 521 -0.79 -49.98 -24.34
CA ALA A 521 -1.03 -49.60 -25.74
C ALA A 521 -2.53 -49.49 -26.08
N GLN A 522 -3.38 -50.33 -25.48
CA GLN A 522 -4.84 -50.27 -25.64
C GLN A 522 -5.44 -49.04 -24.94
N GLU A 523 -4.99 -48.72 -23.73
CA GLU A 523 -5.41 -47.50 -23.00
C GLU A 523 -4.96 -46.20 -23.73
N LEU A 524 -3.78 -46.22 -24.36
CA LEU A 524 -3.31 -45.11 -25.19
C LEU A 524 -4.13 -44.95 -26.47
N GLN A 525 -4.52 -46.04 -27.15
CA GLN A 525 -5.41 -45.95 -28.32
C GLN A 525 -6.80 -45.43 -27.95
N GLN A 526 -7.34 -45.84 -26.81
CA GLN A 526 -8.67 -45.42 -26.37
C GLN A 526 -8.69 -43.94 -25.97
N SER A 527 -7.68 -43.47 -25.24
CA SER A 527 -7.51 -42.05 -24.91
C SER A 527 -7.22 -41.17 -26.14
N THR A 528 -6.49 -41.68 -27.13
CA THR A 528 -6.24 -40.94 -28.39
C THR A 528 -7.52 -40.80 -29.23
N LEU A 529 -8.39 -41.81 -29.25
CA LEU A 529 -9.68 -41.74 -29.93
C LEU A 529 -10.65 -40.77 -29.24
N GLU A 530 -10.72 -40.79 -27.90
CA GLU A 530 -11.52 -39.85 -27.11
C GLU A 530 -11.04 -38.41 -27.27
N PHE A 531 -9.71 -38.20 -27.30
CA PHE A 531 -9.11 -36.88 -27.54
C PHE A 531 -9.40 -36.37 -28.97
N SER A 532 -9.32 -37.24 -29.98
CA SER A 532 -9.63 -36.87 -31.36
C SER A 532 -11.11 -36.50 -31.56
N LEU A 533 -12.03 -37.15 -30.84
CA LEU A 533 -13.46 -36.81 -30.83
C LEU A 533 -13.71 -35.48 -30.13
N ALA A 534 -13.07 -35.23 -28.97
CA ALA A 534 -13.18 -33.96 -28.25
C ALA A 534 -12.66 -32.77 -29.08
N LEU A 535 -11.57 -32.96 -29.82
CA LEU A 535 -10.97 -31.92 -30.67
C LEU A 535 -11.82 -31.65 -31.92
N LYS A 536 -12.45 -32.68 -32.49
CA LYS A 536 -13.41 -32.55 -33.60
C LYS A 536 -14.70 -31.85 -33.17
N GLU A 537 -15.20 -32.11 -31.96
CA GLU A 537 -16.37 -31.44 -31.39
C GLU A 537 -16.08 -29.96 -31.05
N GLY A 538 -14.87 -29.67 -30.55
CA GLY A 538 -14.39 -28.31 -30.28
C GLY A 538 -14.24 -27.47 -31.56
N ALA A 539 -13.65 -28.04 -32.61
CA ALA A 539 -13.54 -27.37 -33.90
C ALA A 539 -14.91 -27.08 -34.54
N LYS A 540 -15.90 -27.97 -34.34
CA LYS A 540 -17.27 -27.77 -34.83
C LYS A 540 -17.99 -26.63 -34.10
N ARG A 541 -17.78 -26.47 -32.79
CA ARG A 541 -18.31 -25.32 -32.03
C ARG A 541 -17.70 -23.99 -32.48
N VAL A 542 -16.40 -23.94 -32.73
CA VAL A 542 -15.71 -22.71 -33.17
C VAL A 542 -16.16 -22.28 -34.57
N VAL A 543 -16.48 -23.22 -35.46
CA VAL A 543 -17.04 -22.92 -36.79
C VAL A 543 -18.46 -22.38 -36.71
N GLU A 544 -19.30 -22.92 -35.82
CA GLU A 544 -20.67 -22.42 -35.60
C GLU A 544 -20.67 -21.04 -34.92
N ASP A 545 -19.75 -20.78 -33.97
CA ASP A 545 -19.59 -19.46 -33.35
C ASP A 545 -19.09 -18.40 -34.35
N CYS A 546 -18.21 -18.77 -35.28
CA CYS A 546 -17.80 -17.89 -36.39
C CYS A 546 -18.97 -17.60 -37.36
N ARG A 547 -19.83 -18.59 -37.65
CA ARG A 547 -21.02 -18.41 -38.51
C ARG A 547 -22.04 -17.46 -37.87
N GLY A 548 -22.31 -17.61 -36.58
CA GLY A 548 -23.22 -16.74 -35.82
C GLY A 548 -22.70 -15.28 -35.68
N GLY A 549 -21.38 -15.09 -35.65
CA GLY A 549 -20.75 -13.76 -35.66
C GLY A 549 -20.90 -13.02 -37.00
N VAL A 550 -20.79 -13.73 -38.12
CA VAL A 550 -20.90 -13.15 -39.48
C VAL A 550 -22.35 -12.76 -39.80
N GLU A 551 -23.35 -13.51 -39.33
CA GLU A 551 -24.77 -13.14 -39.49
C GLU A 551 -25.15 -11.87 -38.72
N LYS A 552 -24.60 -11.66 -37.52
CA LYS A 552 -24.79 -10.43 -36.73
C LYS A 552 -24.15 -9.20 -37.35
N LEU A 553 -23.03 -9.36 -38.05
CA LEU A 553 -22.37 -8.28 -38.80
C LEU A 553 -23.14 -7.91 -40.07
N THR A 554 -23.80 -8.87 -40.71
CA THR A 554 -24.58 -8.65 -41.95
C THR A 554 -25.91 -7.92 -41.68
N GLN A 555 -26.52 -8.07 -40.50
CA GLN A 555 -27.72 -7.31 -40.12
C GLN A 555 -27.46 -5.82 -39.81
N LYS A 556 -26.24 -5.44 -39.38
CA LYS A 556 -25.91 -4.04 -39.05
C LYS A 556 -25.62 -3.15 -40.27
N PHE A 557 -25.55 -3.70 -41.48
CA PHE A 557 -25.33 -2.95 -42.73
C PHE A 557 -26.58 -2.86 -43.62
N LYS A 558 -27.77 -3.18 -43.10
CA LYS A 558 -29.03 -3.12 -43.86
C LYS A 558 -30.15 -2.33 -43.18
N THR A 559 -29.79 -1.30 -42.39
CA THR A 559 -30.72 -0.24 -41.95
C THR A 559 -30.14 1.12 -42.28
#